data_AF-A0AA36GXW7-F1
#
_entry.id   AF-A0AA36GXW7-F1
#
_cell.length_a   1.000
_cell.length_b   1.000
_cell.length_c   1.000
_cell.angle_alpha   90.00
_cell.angle_beta   90.00
_cell.angle_gamma   90.00
#
_symmetry.space_group_name_H-M   'P 1'
#
loop_
_entity.id
_entity.type
_entity.pdbx_description
1 polymer ?
#
loop_
_entity_poly.entity_id
_entity_poly.type
_entity_poly.pdbx_seq_one_letter_code
_entity_poly.pdbx_strand_id
1 'polypeptide(L)'
;MRTRDRAVLAKCDVIVDVGGVHDHSKKRYDHHQLEFNETMQTLGILDFSTRLSSAGLIYAHYGKQLIAEILDSSHDDKMVYIFFRKLYETFVEAIDAIDNGIHSMMAHPGFIGGNKAFEGALAMAKKALEIGDAELAARSENGQELKKMKLDNEQAVSSTEQAVSSTVEPAH
;
A
#
# COMPACT_ATOMS: atom_id res chain seq x y z
N MET A 1 17.16 19.68 -8.62
CA MET A 1 18.59 19.61 -8.28
C MET A 1 18.94 18.17 -7.92
N ARG A 2 20.03 17.59 -8.46
CA ARG A 2 20.47 16.21 -8.13
C ARG A 2 21.86 16.24 -7.50
N THR A 3 21.98 15.88 -6.23
CA THR A 3 23.25 15.85 -5.48
C THR A 3 23.15 14.89 -4.29
N ARG A 4 24.30 14.41 -3.80
CA ARG A 4 24.42 13.63 -2.56
C ARG A 4 25.13 14.40 -1.44
N ASP A 5 25.46 15.67 -1.67
CA ASP A 5 26.07 16.52 -0.66
C ASP A 5 25.07 16.85 0.45
N ARG A 6 25.35 16.39 1.67
CA ARG A 6 24.47 16.57 2.84
C ARG A 6 24.24 18.04 3.18
N ALA A 7 25.24 18.91 2.98
CA ALA A 7 25.12 20.33 3.30
C ALA A 7 24.19 21.07 2.33
N VAL A 8 24.15 20.62 1.06
CA VAL A 8 23.20 21.13 0.07
C VAL A 8 21.81 20.57 0.34
N LEU A 9 21.71 19.27 0.58
CA LEU A 9 20.47 18.56 0.88
C LEU A 9 19.77 19.09 2.15
N ALA A 10 20.52 19.47 3.18
CA ALA A 10 19.97 20.04 4.41
C ALA A 10 19.18 21.35 4.20
N LYS A 11 19.38 22.03 3.07
CA LYS A 11 18.66 23.26 2.70
C LYS A 11 17.36 23.01 1.94
N CYS A 12 17.09 21.76 1.56
CA CYS A 12 15.90 21.39 0.81
C CYS A 12 14.72 21.08 1.75
N ASP A 13 13.54 21.59 1.41
CA ASP A 13 12.30 21.27 2.11
C ASP A 13 11.89 19.81 1.91
N VAL A 14 12.07 19.29 0.69
CA VAL A 14 11.74 17.92 0.29
C VAL A 14 12.95 17.28 -0.37
N ILE A 15 13.22 16.02 -0.02
CA ILE A 15 14.29 15.23 -0.63
C ILE A 15 13.71 13.90 -1.08
N VAL A 16 14.02 13.51 -2.31
CA VAL A 16 13.55 12.29 -2.95
C VAL A 16 14.75 11.60 -3.57
N ASP A 17 14.84 10.28 -3.44
CA ASP A 17 15.82 9.43 -4.13
C ASP A 17 17.30 9.59 -3.71
N VAL A 18 17.57 10.49 -2.77
CA VAL A 18 18.91 10.78 -2.26
C VAL A 18 18.86 11.08 -0.77
N GLY A 19 20.02 10.98 -0.11
CA GLY A 19 20.19 11.33 1.30
C GLY A 19 20.11 10.14 2.25
N GLY A 20 19.71 8.96 1.77
CA GLY A 20 19.73 7.71 2.53
C GLY A 20 18.74 7.69 3.70
N VAL A 21 17.68 8.49 3.66
CA VAL A 21 16.68 8.58 4.74
C VAL A 21 15.26 8.55 4.18
N HIS A 22 14.42 7.66 4.73
CA HIS A 22 12.97 7.76 4.66
C HIS A 22 12.43 8.30 5.99
N ASP A 23 11.79 9.46 5.95
CA ASP A 23 11.09 10.08 7.08
C ASP A 23 10.03 11.04 6.53
N HIS A 24 8.77 10.60 6.57
CA HIS A 24 7.65 11.38 6.05
C HIS A 24 7.48 12.72 6.79
N SER A 25 7.72 12.76 8.11
CA SER A 25 7.59 13.98 8.91
C SER A 25 8.59 15.06 8.48
N LYS A 26 9.75 14.64 7.97
CA LYS A 26 10.80 15.51 7.41
C LYS A 26 10.78 15.59 5.88
N LYS A 27 9.77 15.00 5.23
CA LYS A 27 9.65 14.95 3.76
C LYS A 27 10.93 14.41 3.08
N ARG A 28 11.45 13.30 3.61
CA ARG A 28 12.60 12.57 3.07
C ARG A 28 12.11 11.23 2.54
N TYR A 29 12.32 10.98 1.25
CA TYR A 29 11.78 9.83 0.52
C TYR A 29 12.88 9.15 -0.29
N ASP A 30 13.81 8.51 0.41
CA ASP A 30 14.84 7.66 -0.18
C ASP A 30 14.60 6.22 0.30
N HIS A 31 14.80 5.26 -0.60
CA HIS A 31 14.59 3.82 -0.39
C HIS A 31 15.89 3.00 -0.49
N HIS A 32 17.04 3.64 -0.78
CA HIS A 32 18.32 2.96 -1.01
C HIS A 32 18.99 2.41 0.26
N GLN A 33 18.33 2.44 1.42
CA GLN A 33 18.87 1.88 2.65
C GLN A 33 18.81 0.35 2.60
N LEU A 34 19.86 -0.33 3.08
CA LEU A 34 19.93 -1.79 3.07
C LEU A 34 18.74 -2.44 3.79
N GLU A 35 18.33 -1.83 4.92
CA GLU A 35 17.23 -2.31 5.76
C GLU A 35 15.85 -1.86 5.27
N PHE A 36 15.78 -1.05 4.21
CA PHE A 36 14.50 -0.56 3.69
C PHE A 36 13.72 -1.71 3.05
N ASN A 37 12.55 -2.00 3.63
CA ASN A 37 11.67 -3.08 3.19
C ASN A 37 10.19 -2.66 3.23
N GLU A 38 9.92 -1.36 3.21
CA GLU A 38 8.54 -0.88 3.22
C GLU A 38 7.83 -1.19 1.89
N THR A 39 6.57 -1.58 2.00
CA THR A 39 5.63 -1.87 0.92
C THR A 39 4.33 -1.10 1.20
N MET A 40 3.39 -1.03 0.26
CA MET A 40 2.06 -0.49 0.58
C MET A 40 1.39 -1.25 1.74
N GLN A 41 1.67 -2.55 1.86
CA GLN A 41 1.11 -3.42 2.89
C GLN A 41 1.72 -3.15 4.26
N THR A 42 3.04 -2.99 4.38
CA THR A 42 3.70 -2.70 5.67
C THR A 42 3.29 -1.33 6.21
N LEU A 43 3.05 -0.37 5.30
CA LEU A 43 2.51 0.94 5.65
C LEU A 43 1.00 0.93 5.96
N GLY A 44 0.29 -0.19 5.74
CA GLY A 44 -1.14 -0.32 5.98
C GLY A 44 -2.02 0.49 5.02
N ILE A 45 -1.53 0.79 3.81
CA ILE A 45 -2.18 1.69 2.84
C ILE A 45 -2.96 0.89 1.78
N LEU A 46 -2.31 -0.08 1.16
CA LEU A 46 -2.90 -1.03 0.20
C LEU A 46 -2.27 -2.41 0.39
N ASP A 47 -2.90 -3.46 -0.13
CA ASP A 47 -2.47 -4.85 0.00
C ASP A 47 -1.50 -5.28 -1.10
N PHE A 48 -0.43 -4.50 -1.31
CA PHE A 48 0.64 -4.81 -2.25
C PHE A 48 1.97 -4.98 -1.50
N SER A 49 2.67 -6.06 -1.82
CA SER A 49 3.92 -6.48 -1.18
C SER A 49 5.17 -6.13 -2.01
N THR A 50 5.00 -5.45 -3.15
CA THR A 50 6.13 -4.86 -3.89
C THR A 50 6.80 -3.79 -3.03
N ARG A 51 8.14 -3.89 -2.88
CA ARG A 51 8.93 -2.91 -2.13
C ARG A 51 8.85 -1.55 -2.81
N LEU A 52 8.65 -0.50 -2.03
CA LEU A 52 8.48 0.85 -2.56
C LEU A 52 9.80 1.41 -3.08
N SER A 53 9.73 2.12 -4.20
CA SER A 53 10.74 3.09 -4.62
C SER A 53 10.48 4.45 -3.98
N SER A 54 11.35 5.41 -4.25
CA SER A 54 11.10 6.82 -3.95
C SER A 54 9.77 7.33 -4.54
N ALA A 55 9.36 6.84 -5.72
CA ALA A 55 8.10 7.19 -6.36
C ALA A 55 6.90 6.56 -5.62
N GLY A 56 7.01 5.28 -5.25
CA GLY A 56 6.01 4.57 -4.46
C GLY A 56 5.77 5.23 -3.09
N LEU A 57 6.83 5.69 -2.42
CA LEU A 57 6.75 6.44 -1.16
C LEU A 57 5.99 7.76 -1.31
N ILE A 58 6.31 8.55 -2.35
CA ILE A 58 5.57 9.78 -2.63
C ILE A 58 4.09 9.46 -2.90
N TYR A 59 3.81 8.43 -3.69
CA TYR A 59 2.46 8.04 -4.01
C TYR A 59 1.69 7.55 -2.77
N ALA A 60 2.31 6.75 -1.91
CA ALA A 60 1.74 6.27 -0.65
C ALA A 60 1.24 7.41 0.23
N HIS A 61 2.01 8.51 0.30
CA HIS A 61 1.70 9.63 1.18
C HIS A 61 0.80 10.70 0.55
N TYR A 62 0.92 10.96 -0.74
CA TYR A 62 0.28 12.11 -1.40
C TYR A 62 -0.69 11.72 -2.51
N GLY A 63 -0.69 10.46 -2.97
CA GLY A 63 -1.45 10.01 -4.14
C GLY A 63 -2.95 10.26 -3.99
N LYS A 64 -3.54 9.90 -2.85
CA LYS A 64 -4.98 10.16 -2.60
C LYS A 64 -5.31 11.64 -2.59
N GLN A 65 -4.47 12.49 -2.00
CA GLN A 65 -4.70 13.94 -1.97
C GLN A 65 -4.68 14.53 -3.38
N LEU A 66 -3.70 14.15 -4.20
CA LEU A 66 -3.57 14.59 -5.58
C LEU A 66 -4.77 14.14 -6.42
N ILE A 67 -5.22 12.90 -6.26
CA ILE A 67 -6.38 12.37 -6.98
C ILE A 67 -7.66 13.11 -6.55
N ALA A 68 -7.85 13.37 -5.25
CA ALA A 68 -8.98 14.12 -4.74
C ALA A 68 -9.05 15.54 -5.32
N GLU A 69 -7.90 16.23 -5.40
CA GLU A 69 -7.79 17.57 -6.01
C GLU A 69 -8.13 17.55 -7.51
N ILE A 70 -7.64 16.55 -8.26
CA ILE A 70 -7.94 16.41 -9.69
C ILE A 70 -9.43 16.12 -9.94
N LEU A 71 -10.06 15.33 -9.07
CA LEU A 71 -11.47 14.95 -9.20
C LEU A 71 -12.43 15.99 -8.59
N ASP A 72 -11.90 17.06 -7.98
CA ASP A 72 -12.67 18.03 -7.18
C ASP A 72 -13.60 17.32 -6.17
N SER A 73 -13.05 16.34 -5.45
CA SER A 73 -13.80 15.53 -4.48
C SER A 73 -13.09 15.41 -3.12
N SER A 74 -13.78 14.83 -2.15
CA SER A 74 -13.25 14.53 -0.83
C SER A 74 -12.17 13.44 -0.88
N HIS A 75 -11.18 13.54 0.01
CA HIS A 75 -10.14 12.53 0.21
C HIS A 75 -10.71 11.14 0.57
N ASP A 76 -11.86 11.11 1.24
CA ASP A 76 -12.54 9.89 1.66
C ASP A 76 -13.56 9.36 0.64
N ASP A 77 -13.66 9.99 -0.54
CA ASP A 77 -14.52 9.52 -1.61
C ASP A 77 -14.09 8.12 -2.10
N LYS A 78 -15.06 7.23 -2.25
CA LYS A 78 -14.86 5.88 -2.81
C LYS A 78 -14.19 5.93 -4.17
N MET A 79 -14.52 6.91 -5.02
CA MET A 79 -13.89 7.10 -6.33
C MET A 79 -12.40 7.43 -6.18
N VAL A 80 -12.03 8.31 -5.24
CA VAL A 80 -10.61 8.61 -4.95
C VAL A 80 -9.89 7.34 -4.53
N TYR A 81 -10.49 6.52 -3.68
CA TYR A 81 -9.92 5.23 -3.29
C TYR A 81 -9.75 4.27 -4.49
N ILE A 82 -10.78 4.14 -5.34
CA ILE A 82 -10.74 3.28 -6.53
C ILE A 82 -9.61 3.71 -7.48
N PHE A 83 -9.52 5.00 -7.78
CA PHE A 83 -8.43 5.55 -8.60
C PHE A 83 -7.07 5.34 -7.94
N PHE A 84 -6.98 5.57 -6.63
CA PHE A 84 -5.74 5.43 -5.88
C PHE A 84 -5.20 4.00 -5.93
N ARG A 85 -6.06 2.99 -5.69
CA ARG A 85 -5.66 1.59 -5.87
C ARG A 85 -5.30 1.31 -7.33
N LYS A 86 -6.14 1.72 -8.28
CA LYS A 86 -5.98 1.28 -9.67
C LYS A 86 -4.74 1.88 -10.32
N LEU A 87 -4.43 3.15 -10.05
CA LEU A 87 -3.19 3.78 -10.51
C LEU A 87 -1.96 3.16 -9.87
N TYR A 88 -2.05 2.69 -8.62
CA TYR A 88 -0.94 1.93 -8.05
C TYR A 88 -0.74 0.60 -8.79
N GLU A 89 -1.80 -0.21 -8.85
CA GLU A 89 -1.80 -1.54 -9.47
C GLU A 89 -1.32 -1.54 -10.93
N THR A 90 -1.75 -0.56 -11.73
CA THR A 90 -1.48 -0.57 -13.17
C THR A 90 -0.26 0.23 -13.59
N PHE A 91 0.30 1.06 -12.69
CA PHE A 91 1.37 1.98 -13.04
C PHE A 91 2.45 2.09 -11.98
N VAL A 92 2.13 2.56 -10.78
CA VAL A 92 3.17 2.86 -9.76
C VAL A 92 3.88 1.60 -9.30
N GLU A 93 3.17 0.50 -9.11
CA GLU A 93 3.77 -0.78 -8.70
C GLU A 93 4.83 -1.27 -9.69
N ALA A 94 4.61 -1.06 -10.99
CA ALA A 94 5.59 -1.42 -12.01
C ALA A 94 6.87 -0.56 -11.90
N ILE A 95 6.74 0.72 -11.56
CA ILE A 95 7.88 1.61 -11.29
C ILE A 95 8.64 1.11 -10.06
N ASP A 96 7.93 0.83 -8.97
CA ASP A 96 8.49 0.29 -7.74
C ASP A 96 9.26 -1.02 -8.00
N ALA A 97 8.68 -1.92 -8.79
CA ALA A 97 9.32 -3.17 -9.15
C ALA A 97 10.59 -2.96 -9.98
N ILE A 98 10.55 -2.13 -11.03
CA ILE A 98 11.69 -1.86 -11.90
C ILE A 98 12.86 -1.27 -11.12
N ASP A 99 12.56 -0.30 -10.26
CA ASP A 99 13.54 0.40 -9.43
C ASP A 99 14.19 -0.53 -8.39
N ASN A 100 13.44 -1.55 -7.96
CA ASN A 100 13.93 -2.64 -7.11
C ASN A 100 14.54 -3.83 -7.88
N GLY A 101 14.79 -3.68 -9.20
CA GLY A 101 15.46 -4.69 -10.02
C GLY A 101 14.57 -5.84 -10.50
N ILE A 102 13.25 -5.71 -10.41
CA ILE A 102 12.27 -6.69 -10.86
C ILE A 102 11.80 -6.28 -12.28
N HIS A 103 12.37 -6.90 -13.31
CA HIS A 103 12.16 -6.52 -14.72
C HIS A 103 11.01 -7.27 -15.43
N SER A 104 10.27 -8.14 -14.74
CA SER A 104 9.20 -8.97 -15.33
C SER A 104 7.85 -8.78 -14.63
N MET A 105 7.46 -7.53 -14.38
CA MET A 105 6.10 -7.21 -13.96
C MET A 105 5.28 -6.86 -15.20
N MET A 106 4.50 -7.82 -15.70
CA MET A 106 3.48 -7.56 -16.69
C MET A 106 2.27 -6.98 -15.98
N ALA A 107 2.22 -5.66 -15.81
CA ALA A 107 1.00 -4.98 -15.39
C ALA A 107 -0.11 -5.43 -16.34
N HIS A 108 -1.11 -6.15 -15.84
CA HIS A 108 -2.32 -6.45 -16.58
C HIS A 108 -3.29 -5.30 -16.28
N PRO A 109 -3.39 -4.27 -17.14
CA PRO A 109 -4.46 -3.31 -17.01
C PRO A 109 -5.77 -4.06 -17.27
N GLY A 110 -6.42 -4.54 -16.22
CA GLY A 110 -7.71 -5.27 -16.26
C GLY A 110 -8.89 -4.43 -16.77
N PHE A 111 -8.62 -3.30 -17.43
CA PHE A 111 -9.63 -2.42 -18.02
C PHE A 111 -9.11 -1.76 -19.31
N ILE A 112 -8.68 -2.55 -20.28
CA ILE A 112 -8.55 -2.08 -21.67
C ILE A 112 -9.57 -2.82 -22.51
N GLY A 113 -10.68 -2.14 -22.84
CA GLY A 113 -11.75 -2.67 -23.68
C GLY A 113 -12.52 -1.53 -24.36
N GLY A 114 -12.75 -1.67 -25.66
CA GLY A 114 -13.55 -0.71 -26.45
C GLY A 114 -14.96 -1.25 -26.72
N ASN A 115 -15.95 -0.36 -26.75
CA ASN A 115 -17.32 -0.70 -27.17
C ASN A 115 -17.75 0.20 -28.33
N LYS A 116 -18.50 -0.37 -29.28
CA LYS A 116 -18.99 0.35 -30.47
C LYS A 116 -20.02 1.43 -30.13
N ALA A 117 -20.71 1.31 -28.99
CA ALA A 117 -21.72 2.26 -28.55
C ALA A 117 -21.35 2.88 -27.20
N PHE A 118 -21.68 4.17 -27.04
CA PHE A 118 -21.44 4.92 -25.80
C PHE A 118 -22.10 4.27 -24.58
N GLU A 119 -23.34 3.78 -24.73
CA GLU A 119 -24.07 3.10 -23.66
C GLU A 119 -23.37 1.80 -23.23
N GLY A 120 -22.78 1.08 -24.19
CA GLY A 120 -22.00 -0.11 -23.91
C GLY A 120 -20.68 0.22 -23.19
N ALA A 121 -20.01 1.32 -23.56
CA ALA A 121 -18.84 1.82 -22.85
C ALA A 121 -19.20 2.23 -21.41
N LEU A 122 -20.33 2.92 -21.23
CA LEU A 122 -20.84 3.32 -19.93
C LEU A 122 -21.21 2.12 -19.05
N ALA A 123 -21.80 1.07 -19.62
CA ALA A 123 -22.11 -0.17 -18.91
C ALA A 123 -20.85 -0.91 -18.46
N MET A 124 -19.81 -0.97 -19.30
CA MET A 124 -18.51 -1.55 -18.92
C MET A 124 -17.86 -0.77 -17.78
N ALA A 125 -17.89 0.57 -17.84
CA ALA A 125 -17.36 1.42 -16.77
C ALA A 125 -18.11 1.22 -15.45
N LYS A 126 -19.45 1.20 -15.47
CA LYS A 126 -20.28 0.89 -14.29
C LYS A 126 -19.95 -0.49 -13.73
N LYS A 127 -19.78 -1.49 -14.60
CA LYS A 127 -19.48 -2.85 -14.15
C LYS A 127 -18.11 -2.97 -13.49
N ALA A 128 -17.11 -2.24 -13.99
CA ALA A 128 -15.81 -2.16 -13.33
C ALA A 128 -15.88 -1.53 -11.93
N LEU A 129 -16.72 -0.52 -11.74
CA LEU A 129 -16.95 0.06 -10.42
C LEU A 129 -17.60 -0.96 -9.47
N GLU A 130 -18.62 -1.69 -9.93
CA GLU A 130 -19.26 -2.75 -9.14
C GLU A 130 -18.30 -3.88 -8.76
N ILE A 131 -17.42 -4.30 -9.68
CA ILE A 131 -16.40 -5.32 -9.40
C ILE A 131 -15.41 -4.80 -8.37
N GLY A 132 -14.98 -3.53 -8.49
CA GLY A 132 -14.11 -2.88 -7.51
C GLY A 132 -14.72 -2.85 -6.11
N ASP A 133 -16.01 -2.52 -6.00
CA ASP A 133 -16.77 -2.53 -4.74
C ASP A 133 -16.86 -3.95 -4.14
N ALA A 134 -17.06 -4.97 -4.97
CA ALA A 134 -17.13 -6.36 -4.53
C ALA A 134 -15.78 -6.91 -4.05
N GLU A 135 -14.68 -6.61 -4.77
CA GLU A 135 -13.34 -6.99 -4.33
C GLU A 135 -12.94 -6.31 -3.02
N LEU A 136 -13.34 -5.04 -2.86
CA LEU A 136 -13.17 -4.28 -1.63
C LEU A 136 -13.89 -4.92 -0.44
N ALA A 137 -15.15 -5.31 -0.62
CA ALA A 137 -15.94 -5.96 0.41
C ALA A 137 -15.34 -7.31 0.81
N ALA A 138 -14.99 -8.16 -0.16
CA ALA A 138 -14.40 -9.48 0.08
C ALA A 138 -13.06 -9.40 0.83
N ARG A 139 -12.24 -8.38 0.55
CA ARG A 139 -10.97 -8.14 1.26
C ARG A 139 -11.18 -7.68 2.71
N SER A 140 -12.24 -6.91 2.98
CA SER A 140 -12.60 -6.50 4.35
C SER A 140 -13.06 -7.70 5.19
N GLU A 141 -13.87 -8.59 4.62
CA GLU A 141 -14.35 -9.80 5.31
C GLU A 141 -13.21 -10.75 5.65
N ASN A 142 -12.34 -11.05 4.67
CA ASN A 142 -11.14 -11.87 4.90
C ASN A 142 -10.20 -11.25 5.97
N GLY A 143 -10.05 -9.92 5.97
CA GLY A 143 -9.26 -9.20 6.96
C GLY A 143 -9.81 -9.30 8.39
N GLN A 144 -11.15 -9.37 8.55
CA GLN A 144 -11.80 -9.60 9.84
C GLN A 144 -11.62 -11.05 10.32
N GLU A 145 -11.71 -12.01 9.42
CA GLU A 145 -11.51 -13.43 9.72
C GLU A 145 -10.07 -13.73 10.18
N LEU A 146 -9.07 -13.14 9.50
CA LEU A 146 -7.66 -13.22 9.89
C LEU A 146 -7.39 -12.60 11.27
N LYS A 147 -8.04 -11.48 11.61
CA LYS A 147 -7.95 -10.88 12.95
C LYS A 147 -8.55 -11.78 14.03
N LYS A 148 -9.69 -12.41 13.74
CA LYS A 148 -10.34 -13.34 14.66
C LYS A 148 -9.46 -14.57 14.93
N MET A 149 -8.90 -15.17 13.87
CA MET A 149 -7.96 -16.29 14.00
C MET A 149 -6.72 -15.94 14.83
N LYS A 150 -6.17 -14.73 14.70
CA LYS A 150 -5.04 -14.28 15.53
C LYS A 150 -5.43 -14.11 17.00
N LEU A 151 -6.60 -13.52 17.28
CA LEU A 151 -7.13 -13.37 18.63
C LEU A 151 -7.35 -14.73 19.31
N ASP A 152 -7.93 -15.68 18.58
CA ASP A 152 -8.22 -17.03 19.08
C ASP A 152 -6.91 -17.77 19.40
N ASN A 153 -5.87 -17.58 18.58
CA ASN A 153 -4.55 -18.17 18.80
C ASN A 153 -3.82 -17.53 20.00
N GLU A 154 -3.90 -16.22 20.18
CA GLU A 154 -3.32 -15.53 21.34
C GLU A 154 -4.00 -15.95 22.66
N GLN A 155 -5.33 -16.13 22.65
CA GLN A 155 -6.07 -16.65 23.81
C GLN A 155 -5.72 -18.11 24.09
N ALA A 156 -5.54 -18.95 23.07
CA ALA A 156 -5.12 -20.33 23.24
C ALA A 156 -3.72 -20.44 23.87
N VAL A 157 -2.77 -19.61 23.42
CA VAL A 157 -1.41 -19.56 23.99
C VAL A 157 -1.45 -19.11 25.46
N SER A 158 -2.18 -18.05 25.78
CA SER A 158 -2.35 -17.58 27.16
C SER A 158 -2.98 -18.62 28.09
N SER A 159 -3.93 -19.42 27.59
CA SER A 159 -4.58 -20.49 28.35
C SER A 159 -3.61 -21.64 28.65
N THR A 160 -2.71 -21.92 27.71
CA THR A 160 -1.71 -22.97 27.83
C THR A 160 -0.62 -22.59 28.85
N GLU A 161 -0.19 -21.33 28.86
CA GLU A 161 0.77 -20.80 29.84
C GLU A 161 0.22 -20.81 31.28
N GLN A 162 -1.06 -20.45 31.47
CA GLN A 162 -1.72 -20.55 32.78
C GLN A 162 -1.84 -22.00 33.29
N ALA A 163 -2.10 -22.96 32.40
CA ALA A 163 -2.16 -24.37 32.77
C ALA A 163 -0.79 -24.90 33.24
N VAL A 164 0.29 -24.52 32.56
CA VAL A 164 1.67 -24.92 32.91
C VAL A 164 2.14 -24.29 34.22
N SER A 165 1.69 -23.07 34.55
CA SER A 165 2.01 -22.44 35.85
C SER A 165 1.32 -23.12 37.05
N SER A 166 0.27 -23.91 36.84
CA SER A 166 -0.54 -24.51 37.91
C SER A 166 -0.10 -25.92 38.32
N THR A 167 0.85 -26.53 37.60
CA THR A 167 1.31 -27.93 37.83
C THR A 167 2.63 -28.03 38.60
N VAL A 168 3.19 -26.92 39.08
CA VAL A 168 4.38 -26.93 39.94
C VAL A 168 3.96 -26.87 41.40
N GLU A 169 3.60 -28.02 41.99
CA GLU A 169 3.56 -28.15 43.45
C GLU A 169 4.99 -28.26 44.00
N PRO A 170 5.33 -27.60 45.12
CA PRO A 170 6.65 -27.69 45.71
C PRO A 170 6.79 -29.02 46.46
N ALA A 171 7.74 -29.84 46.02
CA ALA A 171 8.14 -31.04 46.76
C ALA A 171 8.82 -30.64 48.09
N HIS A 172 8.26 -31.09 49.20
CA HIS A 172 8.86 -31.03 50.54
C HIS A 172 9.63 -32.32 50.87
#